data_AF-A0A0J5GKV9-F1
#
_entry.id   AF-A0A0J5GKV9-F1
#
_cell.length_a   1.000
_cell.length_b   1.000
_cell.length_c   1.000
_cell.angle_alpha   90.00
_cell.angle_beta   90.00
_cell.angle_gamma   90.00
#
_symmetry.space_group_name_H-M   'P 1'
#
loop_
_entity.id
_entity.type
_entity.pdbx_description
1 polymer ?
#
loop_
_entity_poly.entity_id
_entity_poly.type
_entity_poly.pdbx_seq_one_letter_code
_entity_poly.pdbx_strand_id
1 'polypeptide(L)' 'VMAHMENEDKIDSSINEYIEQEKKRQDVLKKKDEPLSITVKQGDTLWSLSEKFETSIEQIKEWNELASDSIYIGEALVVK' A
#
# COMPACT_ATOMS: atom_id res chain seq x y z
N VAL A 1 38.27 33.55 1.61
CA VAL A 1 37.90 32.43 2.50
C VAL A 1 36.41 32.45 2.90
N MET A 2 35.67 33.57 2.83
CA MET A 2 34.24 33.60 3.22
C MET A 2 33.24 32.98 2.21
N ALA A 3 33.56 32.97 0.91
CA ALA A 3 32.63 32.46 -0.13
C ALA A 3 32.54 30.92 -0.21
N HIS A 4 33.49 30.20 0.40
CA HIS A 4 33.51 28.73 0.38
C HIS A 4 32.75 28.12 1.57
N MET A 5 32.52 28.88 2.64
CA MET A 5 31.85 28.40 3.86
C MET A 5 30.31 28.51 3.79
N GLU A 6 29.75 29.38 2.94
CA GLU A 6 28.30 29.49 2.75
C GLU A 6 27.72 28.43 1.79
N ASN A 7 28.57 27.69 1.09
CA ASN A 7 28.15 26.75 0.06
C ASN A 7 27.86 25.36 0.64
N GLU A 8 28.62 24.94 1.66
CA GLU A 8 28.45 23.63 2.30
C GLU A 8 27.16 23.56 3.14
N ASP A 9 26.84 24.61 3.91
CA ASP A 9 25.60 24.69 4.71
C ASP A 9 24.32 24.67 3.84
N LYS A 10 24.38 25.23 2.62
CA LYS A 10 23.26 25.21 1.65
C LYS A 10 23.13 23.86 0.94
N ILE A 11 24.26 23.17 0.72
CA ILE A 11 24.28 21.83 0.14
C ILE A 11 23.66 20.83 1.14
N ASP A 12 24.01 20.93 2.42
CA ASP A 12 23.49 20.04 3.46
C ASP A 12 21.98 20.25 3.72
N SER A 13 21.48 21.49 3.63
CA SER A 13 20.04 21.76 3.74
C SER A 13 19.26 21.21 2.53
N SER A 14 19.82 21.33 1.32
CA SER A 14 19.19 20.85 0.09
C SER A 14 19.18 19.32 -0.02
N ILE A 15 20.24 18.66 0.48
CA ILE A 15 20.34 17.19 0.53
C ILE A 15 19.32 16.61 1.51
N ASN A 16 19.19 17.19 2.71
CA ASN A 16 18.21 16.73 3.69
C ASN A 16 16.77 16.92 3.19
N GLU A 17 16.48 18.04 2.53
CA GLU A 17 15.17 18.29 1.91
C GLU A 17 14.87 17.26 0.80
N TYR A 18 15.84 16.95 -0.06
CA TYR A 18 15.69 15.92 -1.10
C TYR A 18 15.44 14.52 -0.51
N ILE A 19 16.18 14.14 0.54
CA ILE A 19 16.03 12.85 1.21
C ILE A 19 14.63 12.73 1.84
N GLU A 20 14.10 13.79 2.45
CA GLU A 20 12.77 13.78 3.05
C GLU A 20 11.63 13.77 2.00
N GLN A 21 11.83 14.43 0.85
CA GLN A 21 10.90 14.35 -0.27
C GLN A 21 10.84 12.93 -0.87
N GLU A 22 11.99 12.27 -1.05
CA GLU A 22 12.06 10.91 -1.58
C GLU A 22 11.52 9.85 -0.60
N LYS A 23 11.74 10.00 0.71
CA LYS A 23 11.08 9.16 1.73
C LYS A 23 9.55 9.29 1.67
N LYS A 24 9.02 10.52 1.62
CA LYS A 24 7.57 10.74 1.47
C LYS A 24 7.00 10.14 0.19
N ARG A 25 7.75 10.19 -0.92
CA ARG A 25 7.36 9.53 -2.18
C ARG A 25 7.31 8.01 -2.04
N GLN A 26 8.25 7.42 -1.30
CA GLN A 26 8.23 5.98 -1.00
C GLN A 26 7.08 5.59 -0.07
N ASP A 27 6.68 6.43 0.88
CA ASP A 27 5.53 6.18 1.76
C ASP A 27 4.19 6.18 1.00
N VAL A 28 4.06 7.04 -0.02
CA VAL A 28 2.90 7.05 -0.92
C VAL A 28 2.80 5.75 -1.74
N LEU A 29 3.96 5.16 -2.11
CA LEU A 29 4.01 3.90 -2.87
C LEU A 29 3.78 2.66 -1.99
N LYS A 30 4.17 2.70 -0.71
CA LYS A 30 3.99 1.57 0.24
C LYS A 30 2.59 1.45 0.84
N LYS A 31 1.76 2.50 0.73
CA LYS A 31 0.42 2.51 1.31
C LYS A 31 -0.54 1.48 0.67
N LYS A 32 -0.19 0.96 -0.50
CA LYS A 32 -1.02 -0.03 -1.20
C LYS A 32 -1.06 -1.38 -0.50
N ASP A 33 -0.04 -1.77 0.27
CA ASP A 33 0.04 -3.13 0.84
C ASP A 33 -0.56 -3.25 2.25
N GLU A 34 -1.29 -2.24 2.74
CA GLU A 34 -1.92 -2.31 4.07
C GLU A 34 -3.13 -3.26 4.04
N PRO A 35 -3.21 -4.23 4.98
CA PRO A 35 -4.36 -5.13 5.05
C PRO A 35 -5.63 -4.34 5.37
N LEU A 36 -6.58 -4.38 4.44
CA LEU A 36 -7.92 -3.83 4.57
C LEU A 36 -8.90 -4.95 4.88
N SER A 37 -9.70 -4.78 5.94
CA SER A 37 -10.84 -5.66 6.20
C SER A 37 -12.10 -5.09 5.53
N ILE A 38 -12.77 -5.90 4.72
CA ILE A 38 -14.03 -5.60 4.06
C ILE A 38 -15.10 -6.60 4.46
N THR A 39 -16.37 -6.17 4.41
CA THR A 39 -17.52 -7.06 4.59
C THR A 39 -18.13 -7.37 3.23
N VAL A 40 -18.24 -8.64 2.89
CA VAL A 40 -18.83 -9.14 1.64
C VAL A 40 -20.29 -8.70 1.55
N LYS A 41 -20.67 -8.11 0.42
CA LYS A 41 -22.03 -7.65 0.13
C LYS A 41 -22.68 -8.52 -0.94
N GLN A 42 -23.99 -8.35 -1.10
CA GLN A 42 -24.73 -9.03 -2.16
C GLN A 42 -24.13 -8.67 -3.54
N GLY A 43 -23.73 -9.71 -4.28
CA GLY A 43 -23.12 -9.57 -5.61
C GLY A 43 -21.59 -9.57 -5.60
N ASP A 44 -20.95 -9.52 -4.43
CA ASP A 44 -19.49 -9.68 -4.34
C ASP A 44 -19.11 -11.14 -4.62
N THR A 45 -18.01 -11.30 -5.36
CA THR A 45 -17.35 -12.56 -5.67
C THR A 45 -15.84 -12.39 -5.47
N LEU A 46 -15.11 -13.48 -5.22
CA LEU A 46 -13.65 -13.42 -5.10
C LEU A 46 -13.01 -12.78 -6.34
N TRP A 47 -13.55 -13.03 -7.54
CA TRP A 47 -13.09 -12.41 -8.78
C TRP A 47 -13.32 -10.89 -8.80
N SER A 48 -14.52 -10.42 -8.44
CA SER A 48 -14.77 -8.97 -8.39
C SER A 48 -13.93 -8.26 -7.33
N LEU A 49 -13.60 -8.94 -6.24
CA LEU A 49 -12.71 -8.42 -5.20
C LEU A 49 -11.26 -8.40 -5.68
N SER A 50 -10.79 -9.46 -6.35
CA SER A 50 -9.44 -9.52 -6.89
C SER A 50 -9.18 -8.41 -7.91
N GLU A 51 -10.12 -8.15 -8.81
CA GLU A 51 -10.03 -7.03 -9.78
C GLU A 51 -10.02 -5.66 -9.08
N LYS A 52 -10.86 -5.49 -8.06
CA LYS A 52 -11.00 -4.22 -7.34
C LYS A 52 -9.75 -3.85 -6.54
N PHE A 53 -9.09 -4.85 -5.95
CA PHE A 53 -7.90 -4.66 -5.12
C PHE A 53 -6.60 -4.95 -5.88
N GLU A 54 -6.68 -5.22 -7.19
CA GLU A 54 -5.53 -5.55 -8.04
C GLU A 54 -4.66 -6.69 -7.45
N THR A 55 -5.31 -7.68 -6.86
CA THR A 55 -4.72 -8.87 -6.23
C THR A 55 -5.19 -10.14 -6.96
N SER A 56 -4.69 -11.32 -6.58
CA SER A 56 -5.16 -12.60 -7.12
C SER A 56 -6.18 -13.27 -6.18
N ILE A 57 -7.01 -14.14 -6.74
CA ILE A 57 -7.97 -14.94 -5.97
C ILE A 57 -7.22 -15.81 -4.95
N GLU A 58 -6.09 -16.41 -5.35
CA GLU A 58 -5.24 -17.23 -4.49
C GLU A 58 -4.72 -16.44 -3.30
N GLN A 59 -4.30 -15.19 -3.50
CA GLN A 59 -3.83 -14.31 -2.42
C GLN A 59 -4.95 -13.99 -1.44
N ILE A 60 -6.14 -13.64 -1.93
CA ILE A 60 -7.31 -13.42 -1.07
C ILE A 60 -7.62 -14.68 -0.26
N LYS A 61 -7.55 -15.86 -0.89
CA LYS A 61 -7.79 -17.13 -0.19
C LYS A 61 -6.73 -17.42 0.87
N GLU A 62 -5.46 -17.17 0.57
CA GLU A 62 -4.36 -17.34 1.51
C GLU A 62 -4.53 -16.46 2.75
N TRP A 63 -4.87 -15.17 2.57
CA TRP A 63 -5.04 -14.24 3.69
C TRP A 63 -6.24 -14.55 4.58
N ASN A 64 -7.24 -15.26 4.05
CA ASN A 64 -8.49 -15.57 4.73
C ASN A 64 -8.66 -17.08 5.04
N GLU A 65 -7.61 -17.87 4.81
CA GLU A 65 -7.61 -19.33 5.01
C GLU A 65 -8.78 -20.06 4.28
N LEU A 66 -9.18 -19.55 3.11
CA LEU A 66 -10.31 -20.07 2.35
C LEU A 66 -9.91 -21.32 1.56
N ALA A 67 -10.56 -22.45 1.86
CA ALA A 67 -10.35 -23.71 1.14
C ALA A 67 -11.04 -23.75 -0.25
N SER A 68 -12.04 -22.91 -0.48
CA SER A 68 -12.82 -22.88 -1.72
C SER A 68 -13.07 -21.44 -2.18
N ASP A 69 -13.70 -21.28 -3.34
CA ASP A 69 -14.00 -19.96 -3.88
C ASP A 69 -15.35 -19.39 -3.39
N SER A 70 -16.00 -20.10 -2.45
CA SER A 70 -17.29 -19.70 -1.88
C SER A 70 -17.07 -18.70 -0.75
N ILE A 71 -17.75 -17.56 -0.84
CA ILE A 71 -17.81 -16.50 0.19
C ILE A 71 -19.26 -16.14 0.46
N TYR A 72 -19.56 -15.69 1.68
CA TYR A 72 -20.91 -15.40 2.13
C TYR A 72 -21.14 -13.93 2.42
N ILE A 73 -22.35 -13.44 2.14
CA ILE A 73 -22.74 -12.07 2.46
C ILE A 73 -22.61 -11.86 3.99
N GLY A 74 -21.96 -10.77 4.39
CA GLY A 74 -21.68 -10.46 5.80
C GLY A 74 -20.34 -11.02 6.31
N GLU A 75 -19.65 -11.84 5.51
CA GLU A 75 -18.33 -12.36 5.86
C GLU A 75 -17.28 -11.24 5.81
N ALA A 76 -16.36 -11.25 6.78
CA ALA A 76 -15.24 -10.32 6.81
C ALA A 76 -14.04 -10.94 6.08
N LEU A 77 -13.54 -10.25 5.05
CA LEU A 77 -12.37 -10.67 4.30
C LEU A 77 -11.26 -9.62 4.40
N VAL A 78 -10.03 -10.10 4.48
CA VAL A 78 -8.80 -9.31 4.39
C VAL A 78 -8.35 -9.26 2.93
N VAL A 79 -8.05 -8.06 2.45
CA VAL A 79 -7.47 -7.77 1.12
C VAL A 79 -6.30 -6.78 1.28
N LYS A 80 -5.39 -6.71 0.32
CA LYS A 80 -4.25 -5.78 0.27
C LYS A 80 -4.20 -5.22 -1.14
#